data_AF-A0A6G1RJP5-F1
#
_entry.id   AF-A0A6G1RJP5-F1
#
_cell.length_a   1.000
_cell.length_b   1.000
_cell.length_c   1.000
_cell.angle_alpha   90.00
_cell.angle_beta   90.00
_cell.angle_gamma   90.00
#
_symmetry.space_group_name_H-M   'P 1'
#
loop_
_entity.id
_entity.type
_entity.pdbx_description
1 polymer ?
#
loop_
_entity_poly.entity_id
_entity_poly.type
_entity_poly.pdbx_seq_one_letter_code
_entity_poly.pdbx_strand_id
1 'polypeptide(L)'
;ALSSRKNLCIHPEVSSLRFGKEVDGRCLSLTASYVRAQHQRDASAPACRFFEEFDTQGRDQPLPYGVYNLDDLKAHGRRRGWCPYFLARYSILHANIVVYSYHYLLDPKIADLVSRELAKKSVVVFDEAHNIDNVCIDSMGVNITRRTLDRCQANVGALQAAIQKIKDSDARRLTEEYRRLVEGLREASVARDH
;
A
#
# COMPACT_ATOMS: atom_id res chain seq x y z
N ALA A 1 10.89 -13.36 2.89
CA ALA A 1 10.32 -13.16 1.52
C ALA A 1 9.31 -12.02 1.54
N LEU A 2 9.19 -11.22 0.46
CA LEU A 2 8.18 -10.16 0.32
C LEU A 2 7.14 -10.55 -0.75
N SER A 3 5.86 -10.30 -0.47
CA SER A 3 4.75 -10.60 -1.37
C SER A 3 3.58 -9.62 -1.18
N SER A 4 2.58 -9.70 -2.06
CA SER A 4 1.36 -8.88 -2.01
C SER A 4 0.57 -9.06 -0.71
N ARG A 5 -0.29 -8.07 -0.40
CA ARG A 5 -1.18 -8.11 0.76
C ARG A 5 -2.04 -9.37 0.79
N LYS A 6 -2.51 -9.85 -0.38
CA LYS A 6 -3.29 -11.09 -0.50
C LYS A 6 -2.58 -12.30 0.11
N ASN A 7 -1.26 -12.36 -0.01
CA ASN A 7 -0.48 -13.51 0.44
C ASN A 7 0.02 -13.38 1.88
N LEU A 8 -0.13 -12.23 2.53
CA LEU A 8 0.38 -11.96 3.90
C LEU A 8 -0.70 -11.45 4.87
N CYS A 9 -1.89 -11.10 4.39
CA CYS A 9 -2.98 -10.61 5.21
C CYS A 9 -3.52 -11.71 6.13
N ILE A 10 -3.76 -11.37 7.39
CA ILE A 10 -4.36 -12.24 8.42
C ILE A 10 -5.65 -11.66 9.00
N HIS A 11 -6.11 -10.50 8.51
CA HIS A 11 -7.36 -9.92 8.96
C HIS A 11 -8.53 -10.72 8.37
N PRO A 12 -9.43 -11.29 9.20
CA PRO A 12 -10.38 -12.33 8.77
C PRO A 12 -11.27 -11.91 7.60
N GLU A 13 -11.81 -10.69 7.65
CA GLU A 13 -12.67 -10.15 6.59
C GLU A 13 -11.92 -9.79 5.29
N VAL A 14 -10.63 -9.49 5.39
CA VAL A 14 -9.84 -9.03 4.24
C VAL A 14 -9.13 -10.22 3.58
N SER A 15 -8.66 -11.18 4.38
CA SER A 15 -8.00 -12.39 3.88
C SER A 15 -8.93 -13.34 3.14
N SER A 16 -10.26 -13.23 3.36
CA SER A 16 -11.25 -14.05 2.66
C SER A 16 -11.57 -13.55 1.23
N LEU A 17 -11.13 -12.33 0.88
CA LEU A 17 -11.37 -11.75 -0.43
C LEU A 17 -10.55 -12.47 -1.51
N ARG A 18 -11.18 -12.71 -2.65
CA ARG A 18 -10.58 -13.52 -3.74
C ARG A 18 -9.59 -12.72 -4.57
N PHE A 19 -9.87 -11.44 -4.81
CA PHE A 19 -9.09 -10.61 -5.73
C PHE A 19 -8.14 -9.68 -4.99
N GLY A 20 -6.89 -9.57 -5.48
CA GLY A 20 -5.88 -8.70 -4.85
C GLY A 20 -6.30 -7.24 -4.74
N LYS A 21 -7.00 -6.71 -5.76
CA LYS A 21 -7.51 -5.33 -5.73
C LYS A 21 -8.54 -5.08 -4.63
N GLU A 22 -9.36 -6.09 -4.29
CA GLU A 22 -10.33 -5.99 -3.20
C GLU A 22 -9.62 -6.03 -1.84
N VAL A 23 -8.61 -6.90 -1.70
CA VAL A 23 -7.73 -6.96 -0.52
C VAL A 23 -7.06 -5.61 -0.29
N ASP A 24 -6.48 -5.02 -1.34
CA ASP A 24 -5.81 -3.72 -1.26
C ASP A 24 -6.79 -2.60 -0.87
N GLY A 25 -7.96 -2.55 -1.50
CA GLY A 25 -8.99 -1.56 -1.20
C GLY A 25 -9.53 -1.67 0.22
N ARG A 26 -9.80 -2.89 0.71
CA ARG A 26 -10.27 -3.09 2.09
C ARG A 26 -9.18 -2.85 3.11
N CYS A 27 -7.94 -3.27 2.84
CA CYS A 27 -6.80 -2.92 3.69
C CYS A 27 -6.63 -1.40 3.82
N LEU A 28 -6.71 -0.68 2.70
CA LEU A 28 -6.63 0.78 2.70
C LEU A 28 -7.79 1.40 3.51
N SER A 29 -9.02 0.90 3.36
CA SER A 29 -10.18 1.39 4.12
C SER A 29 -10.05 1.26 5.65
N LEU A 30 -9.12 0.42 6.12
CA LEU A 30 -8.84 0.17 7.54
C LEU A 30 -7.53 0.80 8.03
N THR A 31 -6.65 1.23 7.13
CA THR A 31 -5.28 1.67 7.46
C THR A 31 -4.95 3.07 6.93
N ALA A 32 -5.84 3.68 6.15
CA ALA A 32 -5.64 5.03 5.65
C ALA A 32 -5.51 6.04 6.81
N SER A 33 -4.60 7.01 6.65
CA SER A 33 -4.26 7.99 7.69
C SER A 33 -5.48 8.73 8.25
N TYR A 34 -6.43 9.12 7.40
CA TYR A 34 -7.66 9.79 7.82
C TYR A 34 -8.59 8.89 8.63
N VAL A 35 -8.66 7.59 8.31
CA VAL A 35 -9.46 6.61 9.06
C VAL A 35 -8.85 6.37 10.43
N ARG A 36 -7.52 6.23 10.49
CA ARG A 36 -6.78 6.06 11.75
C ARG A 36 -6.92 7.29 12.65
N ALA A 37 -6.78 8.49 12.10
CA ALA A 37 -6.99 9.74 12.84
C ALA A 37 -8.44 9.86 13.36
N GLN A 38 -9.42 9.35 12.60
CA GLN A 38 -10.81 9.29 13.07
C GLN A 38 -10.96 8.26 14.19
N HIS A 39 -10.39 7.06 14.07
CA HIS A 39 -10.42 6.03 15.12
C HIS A 39 -9.79 6.50 16.44
N GLN A 40 -8.74 7.32 16.37
CA GLN A 40 -8.14 7.92 17.57
C GLN A 40 -9.09 8.88 18.31
N ARG A 41 -10.01 9.53 17.59
CA ARG A 41 -11.03 10.43 18.16
C ARG A 41 -12.31 9.69 18.55
N ASP A 42 -12.65 8.65 17.80
CA ASP A 42 -13.86 7.86 17.93
C ASP A 42 -13.54 6.37 17.73
N ALA A 43 -13.48 5.63 18.83
CA ALA A 43 -13.16 4.21 18.84
C ALA A 43 -14.18 3.32 18.10
N SER A 44 -15.32 3.86 17.65
CA SER A 44 -16.29 3.15 16.82
C SER A 44 -15.91 3.11 15.34
N ALA A 45 -15.00 3.99 14.89
CA ALA A 45 -14.52 3.96 13.52
C ALA A 45 -13.70 2.67 13.26
N PRO A 46 -13.77 2.09 12.05
CA PRO A 46 -13.09 0.83 11.78
C PRO A 46 -11.58 1.03 11.62
N ALA A 47 -10.76 0.17 12.23
CA ALA A 47 -9.32 0.10 11.96
C ALA A 47 -8.80 -1.33 11.98
N CYS A 48 -7.65 -1.54 11.34
CA CYS A 48 -6.98 -2.83 11.36
C CYS A 48 -6.16 -2.96 12.65
N ARG A 49 -6.68 -3.70 13.63
CA ARG A 49 -5.97 -4.00 14.89
C ARG A 49 -4.53 -4.48 14.68
N PHE A 50 -4.31 -5.39 13.72
CA PHE A 50 -2.98 -5.93 13.43
C PHE A 50 -1.97 -4.87 12.96
N PHE A 51 -2.46 -3.85 12.25
CA PHE A 51 -1.61 -2.74 11.82
C PHE A 51 -1.33 -1.79 12.98
N GLU A 52 -2.34 -1.43 13.77
CA GLU A 52 -2.17 -0.53 14.93
C GLU A 52 -1.21 -1.13 15.98
N GLU A 53 -1.34 -2.41 16.30
CA GLU A 53 -0.42 -3.10 17.23
C GLU A 53 1.02 -3.16 16.68
N PHE A 54 1.17 -3.36 15.36
CA PHE A 54 2.49 -3.30 14.73
C PHE A 54 3.08 -1.88 14.72
N ASP A 55 2.27 -0.87 14.46
CA ASP A 55 2.73 0.52 14.39
C ASP A 55 3.18 1.05 15.76
N THR A 56 2.53 0.57 16.83
CA THR A 56 2.84 0.96 18.21
C THR A 56 4.02 0.22 18.83
N GLN A 57 4.19 -1.08 18.56
CA GLN A 57 5.20 -1.92 19.24
C GLN A 57 6.16 -2.64 18.29
N GLY A 58 5.70 -2.95 17.08
CA GLY A 58 6.42 -3.82 16.15
C GLY A 58 7.61 -3.14 15.46
N ARG A 59 7.66 -1.81 15.43
CA ARG A 59 8.81 -1.07 14.87
C ARG A 59 10.06 -1.15 15.75
N ASP A 60 9.88 -1.21 17.07
CA ASP A 60 11.00 -1.26 18.03
C ASP A 60 11.53 -2.69 18.23
N GLN A 61 10.79 -3.70 17.76
CA GLN A 61 11.12 -5.11 17.91
C GLN A 61 11.36 -5.74 16.54
N PRO A 62 12.61 -5.74 16.04
CA PRO A 62 12.91 -6.34 14.75
C PRO A 62 12.64 -7.85 14.77
N LEU A 63 12.38 -8.41 13.58
CA LEU A 63 12.32 -9.86 13.42
C LEU A 63 13.64 -10.49 13.92
N PRO A 64 13.58 -11.55 14.74
CA PRO A 64 14.77 -12.30 15.12
C PRO A 64 15.54 -12.80 13.90
N TYR A 65 16.83 -13.10 14.07
CA TYR A 65 17.63 -13.69 13.00
C TYR A 65 17.04 -15.03 12.57
N GLY A 66 16.85 -15.19 11.26
CA GLY A 66 16.29 -16.41 10.69
C GLY A 66 15.87 -16.23 9.24
N VAL A 67 15.57 -17.36 8.60
CA VAL A 67 14.98 -17.39 7.26
C VAL A 67 13.46 -17.50 7.43
N TYR A 68 12.73 -16.56 6.84
CA TYR A 68 11.28 -16.52 6.93
C TYR A 68 10.63 -16.65 5.54
N ASN A 69 9.85 -17.71 5.37
CA ASN A 69 8.93 -17.84 4.25
C ASN A 69 7.62 -17.04 4.54
N LEU A 70 6.68 -17.05 3.59
CA LEU A 70 5.42 -16.29 3.73
C LEU A 70 4.53 -16.81 4.87
N ASP A 71 4.53 -18.12 5.12
CA ASP A 71 3.72 -18.74 6.16
C ASP A 71 4.33 -18.56 7.55
N ASP A 72 5.65 -18.54 7.66
CA ASP A 72 6.38 -18.21 8.88
C ASP A 72 6.07 -16.78 9.33
N LEU A 73 6.05 -15.84 8.37
CA LEU A 73 5.69 -14.44 8.63
C LEU A 73 4.23 -14.32 9.11
N LYS A 74 3.30 -15.05 8.49
CA LYS A 74 1.91 -15.10 8.98
C LYS A 74 1.82 -15.70 10.37
N ALA A 75 2.50 -16.80 10.63
CA ALA A 75 2.50 -17.46 11.92
C ALA A 75 3.08 -16.54 13.00
N HIS A 76 4.17 -15.83 12.70
CA HIS A 76 4.76 -14.84 13.59
C HIS A 76 3.80 -13.69 13.87
N GLY A 77 3.20 -13.08 12.83
CA GLY A 77 2.23 -12.00 13.00
C GLY A 77 0.99 -12.44 13.78
N ARG A 78 0.49 -13.66 13.58
CA ARG A 78 -0.61 -14.21 14.39
C ARG A 78 -0.24 -14.38 15.86
N ARG A 79 0.97 -14.85 16.16
CA ARG A 79 1.44 -15.01 17.56
C ARG A 79 1.62 -13.66 18.27
N ARG A 80 2.11 -12.64 17.56
CA ARG A 80 2.38 -11.31 18.13
C ARG A 80 1.21 -10.34 18.06
N GLY A 81 0.20 -10.62 17.24
CA GLY A 81 -0.87 -9.67 16.92
C GLY A 81 -0.48 -8.64 15.85
N TRP A 82 0.62 -8.84 15.13
CA TRP A 82 1.13 -7.86 14.16
C TRP A 82 0.75 -8.18 12.73
N CYS A 83 0.60 -7.12 11.91
CA CYS A 83 0.36 -7.26 10.48
C CYS A 83 1.61 -7.83 9.77
N PRO A 84 1.55 -9.06 9.23
CA PRO A 84 2.72 -9.68 8.60
C PRO A 84 3.21 -8.92 7.37
N TYR A 85 2.30 -8.29 6.62
CA TYR A 85 2.64 -7.51 5.43
C TYR A 85 3.54 -6.31 5.79
N PHE A 86 3.14 -5.51 6.78
CA PHE A 86 3.93 -4.36 7.22
C PHE A 86 5.18 -4.77 7.99
N LEU A 87 5.12 -5.85 8.77
CA LEU A 87 6.29 -6.45 9.41
C LEU A 87 7.36 -6.87 8.39
N ALA A 88 6.96 -7.62 7.36
CA ALA A 88 7.86 -8.08 6.31
C ALA A 88 8.50 -6.90 5.57
N ARG A 89 7.70 -5.86 5.29
CA ARG A 89 8.17 -4.64 4.64
C ARG A 89 9.19 -3.90 5.51
N TYR A 90 8.86 -3.62 6.77
CA TYR A 90 9.78 -2.97 7.70
C TYR A 90 11.10 -3.74 7.88
N SER A 91 11.01 -5.07 7.88
CA SER A 91 12.18 -5.94 8.05
C SER A 91 13.14 -5.94 6.85
N ILE A 92 12.74 -5.42 5.69
CA ILE A 92 13.63 -5.27 4.51
C ILE A 92 14.83 -4.38 4.85
N LEU A 93 14.62 -3.34 5.66
CA LEU A 93 15.66 -2.41 6.09
C LEU A 93 16.81 -3.10 6.85
N HIS A 94 16.54 -4.25 7.47
CA HIS A 94 17.48 -4.99 8.30
C HIS A 94 17.87 -6.35 7.70
N ALA A 95 17.33 -6.70 6.52
CA ALA A 95 17.56 -7.98 5.90
C ALA A 95 18.84 -7.98 5.06
N ASN A 96 19.60 -9.08 5.10
CA ASN A 96 20.74 -9.28 4.22
C ASN A 96 20.34 -9.85 2.86
N ILE A 97 19.28 -10.67 2.81
CA ILE A 97 18.78 -11.33 1.62
C ILE A 97 17.27 -11.12 1.55
N VAL A 98 16.79 -10.59 0.44
CA VAL A 98 15.36 -10.38 0.19
C VAL A 98 15.00 -11.03 -1.14
N VAL A 99 13.96 -11.86 -1.12
CA VAL A 99 13.41 -12.53 -2.30
C VAL A 99 12.01 -11.98 -2.57
N TYR A 100 11.80 -11.43 -3.76
CA TYR A 100 10.52 -10.93 -4.26
C TYR A 100 10.44 -10.99 -5.80
N SER A 101 9.24 -10.77 -6.33
CA SER A 101 8.94 -10.81 -7.78
C SER A 101 9.41 -9.56 -8.53
N TYR A 102 9.68 -9.68 -9.84
CA TYR A 102 10.12 -8.58 -10.72
C TYR A 102 9.24 -7.33 -10.63
N HIS A 103 7.93 -7.48 -10.46
CA HIS A 103 7.01 -6.34 -10.38
C HIS A 103 7.35 -5.37 -9.24
N TYR A 104 7.97 -5.82 -8.15
CA TYR A 104 8.37 -4.95 -7.05
C TYR A 104 9.60 -4.08 -7.35
N LEU A 105 10.35 -4.43 -8.40
CA LEU A 105 11.54 -3.69 -8.81
C LEU A 105 11.33 -2.92 -10.11
N LEU A 106 10.54 -3.47 -11.04
CA LEU A 106 10.37 -2.95 -12.40
C LEU A 106 9.09 -2.13 -12.60
N ASP A 107 8.02 -2.37 -11.84
CA ASP A 107 6.81 -1.54 -11.95
C ASP A 107 7.08 -0.20 -11.27
N PRO A 108 7.13 0.94 -12.00
CA PRO A 108 7.45 2.24 -11.42
C PRO A 108 6.44 2.67 -10.33
N LYS A 109 5.21 2.14 -10.34
CA LYS A 109 4.19 2.44 -9.32
C LYS A 109 4.50 1.78 -7.98
N ILE A 110 5.23 0.66 -8.00
CA ILE A 110 5.54 -0.16 -6.82
C ILE A 110 7.02 -0.03 -6.43
N ALA A 111 7.91 0.15 -7.40
CA ALA A 111 9.35 0.21 -7.22
C ALA A 111 9.75 1.25 -6.18
N ASP A 112 9.16 2.44 -6.21
CA ASP A 112 9.44 3.52 -5.25
C ASP A 112 9.17 3.13 -3.78
N LEU A 113 8.26 2.19 -3.54
CA LEU A 113 7.94 1.73 -2.18
C LEU A 113 9.03 0.81 -1.62
N VAL A 114 9.76 0.09 -2.47
CA VAL A 114 10.78 -0.89 -2.07
C VAL A 114 12.19 -0.32 -2.27
N SER A 115 12.43 0.40 -3.36
CA SER A 115 13.74 0.95 -3.73
C SER A 115 14.28 1.95 -2.71
N ARG A 116 13.39 2.71 -2.05
CA ARG A 116 13.75 3.62 -0.95
C ARG A 116 14.24 2.90 0.30
N GLU A 117 13.79 1.67 0.51
CA GLU A 117 14.13 0.85 1.67
C GLU A 117 15.38 -0.02 1.39
N LEU A 118 15.81 -0.15 0.13
CA LEU A 118 17.02 -0.90 -0.24
C LEU A 118 18.28 -0.04 -0.10
N ALA A 119 19.34 -0.65 0.41
CA ALA A 119 20.64 0.00 0.49
C ALA A 119 21.22 0.28 -0.90
N LYS A 120 21.82 1.47 -1.08
CA LYS A 120 22.53 1.86 -2.33
C LYS A 120 23.64 0.88 -2.73
N LYS A 121 24.19 0.13 -1.76
CA LYS A 121 25.20 -0.92 -1.94
C LYS A 121 24.54 -2.31 -1.92
N SER A 122 23.62 -2.56 -2.84
CA SER A 122 22.96 -3.86 -2.99
C SER A 122 23.37 -4.55 -4.29
N VAL A 123 23.41 -5.88 -4.26
CA VAL A 123 23.58 -6.72 -5.45
C VAL A 123 22.20 -7.28 -5.79
N VAL A 124 21.73 -7.01 -7.00
CA VAL A 124 20.46 -7.53 -7.50
C VAL A 124 20.73 -8.71 -8.41
N VAL A 125 20.10 -9.84 -8.12
CA VAL A 125 20.18 -11.05 -8.94
C VAL A 125 18.80 -11.30 -9.54
N PHE A 126 18.71 -11.24 -10.86
CA PHE A 126 17.53 -11.69 -11.59
C PHE A 126 17.68 -13.19 -11.88
N ASP A 127 16.89 -14.00 -11.18
CA ASP A 127 16.66 -15.38 -11.58
C ASP A 127 15.77 -15.40 -12.83
N GLU A 128 15.85 -16.41 -13.70
CA GLU A 128 14.98 -16.60 -14.88
C GLU A 128 14.73 -15.34 -15.76
N ALA A 129 15.77 -14.54 -16.01
CA ALA A 129 15.66 -13.20 -16.62
C ALA A 129 15.16 -13.17 -18.08
N HIS A 130 14.83 -14.30 -18.69
CA HIS A 130 14.34 -14.38 -20.06
C HIS A 130 12.96 -13.73 -20.26
N ASN A 131 12.19 -13.48 -19.19
CA ASN A 131 10.87 -12.84 -19.24
C ASN A 131 10.87 -11.33 -18.92
N ILE A 132 12.04 -10.73 -18.74
CA ILE A 132 12.14 -9.35 -18.23
C ILE A 132 11.54 -8.31 -19.18
N ASP A 133 11.66 -8.54 -20.48
CA ASP A 133 11.11 -7.70 -21.55
C ASP A 133 9.58 -7.62 -21.48
N ASN A 134 8.92 -8.78 -21.38
CA ASN A 134 7.48 -8.89 -21.25
C ASN A 134 6.98 -8.18 -19.97
N VAL A 135 7.69 -8.37 -18.85
CA VAL A 135 7.35 -7.69 -17.59
C VAL A 135 7.44 -6.18 -17.72
N CYS A 136 8.46 -5.66 -18.41
CA CYS A 136 8.61 -4.22 -18.66
C CYS A 136 7.48 -3.68 -19.54
N ILE A 137 7.14 -4.38 -20.63
CA ILE A 137 6.03 -4.01 -21.53
C ILE A 137 4.71 -3.97 -20.75
N ASP A 138 4.42 -5.00 -19.96
CA ASP A 138 3.19 -5.09 -19.17
C ASP A 138 3.11 -4.03 -18.07
N SER A 139 4.24 -3.68 -17.44
CA SER A 139 4.27 -2.71 -16.33
C SER A 139 4.03 -1.27 -16.82
N MET A 140 4.41 -0.97 -18.06
CA MET A 140 4.22 0.34 -18.69
C MET A 140 2.96 0.41 -19.57
N GLY A 141 2.44 -0.74 -20.02
CA GLY A 141 1.26 -0.84 -20.86
C GLY A 141 -0.04 -0.53 -20.10
N VAL A 142 -0.94 0.22 -20.74
CA VAL A 142 -2.29 0.45 -20.23
C VAL A 142 -3.29 0.14 -21.34
N ASN A 143 -4.16 -0.84 -21.10
CA ASN A 143 -5.23 -1.21 -22.02
C ASN A 143 -6.53 -0.48 -21.65
N ILE A 144 -6.95 0.45 -22.51
CA ILE A 144 -8.23 1.16 -22.36
C ILE A 144 -9.26 0.49 -23.26
N THR A 145 -10.30 -0.07 -22.64
CA THR A 145 -11.42 -0.73 -23.34
C THR A 145 -12.67 0.11 -23.25
N ARG A 146 -13.68 -0.16 -24.10
CA ARG A 146 -14.99 0.52 -23.99
C ARG A 146 -15.62 0.36 -22.61
N ARG A 147 -15.54 -0.84 -22.03
CA ARG A 147 -16.00 -1.11 -20.66
C ARG A 147 -15.27 -0.26 -19.62
N THR A 148 -13.97 0.00 -19.82
CA THR A 148 -13.21 0.92 -18.96
C THR A 148 -13.81 2.33 -19.02
N LEU A 149 -14.11 2.84 -20.22
CA LEU A 149 -14.70 4.16 -20.41
C LEU A 149 -16.11 4.29 -19.82
N ASP A 150 -16.96 3.28 -20.01
CA ASP A 150 -18.32 3.30 -19.46
C ASP A 150 -18.29 3.32 -17.91
N ARG A 151 -17.35 2.58 -17.30
CA ARG A 151 -17.10 2.64 -15.84
C ARG A 151 -16.54 3.99 -15.40
N CYS A 152 -15.65 4.60 -16.18
CA CYS A 152 -15.13 5.94 -15.89
C CYS A 152 -16.27 6.98 -15.87
N GLN A 153 -17.19 6.93 -16.83
CA GLN A 153 -18.33 7.83 -16.87
C GLN A 153 -19.21 7.71 -15.62
N ALA A 154 -19.52 6.47 -15.20
CA ALA A 154 -20.28 6.23 -13.98
C ALA A 154 -19.53 6.73 -12.73
N ASN A 155 -18.22 6.50 -12.64
CA ASN A 155 -17.39 6.97 -11.52
C ASN A 155 -17.32 8.50 -11.44
N VAL A 156 -17.25 9.20 -12.57
CA VAL A 156 -17.28 10.67 -12.61
C VAL A 156 -18.62 11.19 -12.09
N GLY A 157 -19.74 10.60 -12.50
CA GLY A 157 -21.07 10.95 -11.98
C GLY A 157 -21.18 10.74 -10.46
N ALA A 158 -20.68 9.62 -9.95
CA ALA A 158 -20.63 9.34 -8.52
C ALA A 158 -19.75 10.34 -7.75
N LEU A 159 -18.59 10.70 -8.30
CA LEU A 159 -17.70 11.70 -7.71
C LEU A 159 -18.36 13.09 -7.68
N GLN A 160 -19.07 13.47 -8.75
CA GLN A 160 -19.80 14.73 -8.81
C GLN A 160 -20.90 14.80 -7.74
N ALA A 161 -21.67 13.71 -7.55
CA ALA A 161 -22.67 13.63 -6.50
C ALA A 161 -22.04 13.71 -5.08
N ALA A 162 -20.90 13.05 -4.88
CA ALA A 162 -20.16 13.13 -3.61
C ALA A 162 -19.64 14.55 -3.33
N ILE A 163 -19.09 15.23 -4.35
CA ILE A 163 -18.64 16.63 -4.24
C ILE A 163 -19.81 17.54 -3.87
N GLN A 164 -20.97 17.37 -4.51
CA GLN A 164 -22.14 18.18 -4.20
C GLN A 164 -22.58 17.97 -2.75
N LYS A 165 -22.66 16.71 -2.30
CA LYS A 165 -23.00 16.39 -0.91
C LYS A 165 -22.04 17.01 0.09
N ILE A 166 -20.73 16.99 -0.18
CA ILE A 166 -19.73 17.59 0.73
C ILE A 166 -19.83 19.13 0.71
N LYS A 167 -20.11 19.75 -0.45
CA LYS A 167 -20.36 21.19 -0.52
C LYS A 167 -21.55 21.60 0.34
N ASP A 168 -22.62 20.80 0.30
CA ASP A 168 -23.85 21.05 1.04
C ASP A 168 -23.66 20.81 2.56
N SER A 169 -22.81 19.85 2.95
CA SER A 169 -22.60 19.49 4.36
C SER A 169 -21.44 20.24 5.05
N ASP A 170 -20.37 20.58 4.32
CA ASP A 170 -19.08 20.95 4.94
C ASP A 170 -18.15 21.76 4.00
N ALA A 171 -18.64 22.90 3.49
CA ALA A 171 -17.91 23.77 2.55
C ALA A 171 -16.50 24.19 3.04
N ARG A 172 -16.31 24.33 4.36
CA ARG A 172 -15.01 24.68 4.96
C ARG A 172 -13.97 23.57 4.79
N ARG A 173 -14.35 22.32 5.02
CA ARG A 173 -13.45 21.16 4.87
C ARG A 173 -12.99 20.99 3.42
N LEU A 174 -13.88 21.24 2.46
CA LEU A 174 -13.54 21.20 1.03
C LEU A 174 -12.53 22.29 0.64
N THR A 175 -12.67 23.49 1.22
CA THR A 175 -11.76 24.61 0.97
C THR A 175 -10.38 24.34 1.57
N GLU A 176 -10.33 23.70 2.75
CA GLU A 176 -9.07 23.35 3.41
C GLU A 176 -8.34 22.20 2.71
N GLU A 177 -9.04 21.16 2.25
CA GLU A 177 -8.45 20.09 1.43
C GLU A 177 -7.94 20.63 0.09
N TYR A 178 -8.70 21.50 -0.58
CA TYR A 178 -8.26 22.16 -1.81
C TYR A 178 -6.99 22.97 -1.59
N ARG A 179 -6.93 23.71 -0.48
CA ARG A 179 -5.75 24.49 -0.09
C ARG A 179 -4.53 23.60 0.17
N ARG A 180 -4.69 22.51 0.93
CA ARG A 180 -3.62 21.52 1.16
C ARG A 180 -3.13 20.88 -0.14
N LEU A 181 -4.03 20.57 -1.07
CA LEU A 181 -3.67 20.00 -2.36
C LEU A 181 -2.86 20.98 -3.21
N VAL A 182 -3.26 22.25 -3.25
CA VAL A 182 -2.55 23.32 -3.97
C VAL A 182 -1.17 23.60 -3.35
N GLU A 183 -1.07 23.62 -2.03
CA GLU A 183 0.20 23.78 -1.31
C GLU A 183 1.13 22.58 -1.58
N GLY A 184 0.63 21.34 -1.46
CA GLY A 184 1.42 20.14 -1.75
C GLY A 184 1.85 20.02 -3.21
N LEU A 185 1.04 20.47 -4.17
CA LEU A 185 1.42 20.53 -5.59
C LEU A 185 2.50 21.58 -5.86
N ARG A 186 2.47 22.72 -5.15
CA ARG A 186 3.53 23.74 -5.23
C ARG A 186 4.84 23.22 -4.65
N GLU A 187 4.79 22.57 -3.48
CA GLU A 187 5.97 21.96 -2.87
C GLU A 187 6.58 20.85 -3.76
N ALA A 188 5.74 20.01 -4.37
CA ALA A 188 6.19 18.98 -5.31
C ALA A 188 6.79 19.56 -6.60
N SER A 189 6.33 20.73 -7.06
CA SER A 189 6.93 21.45 -8.19
C SER A 189 8.30 22.00 -7.81
N VAL A 190 8.43 22.63 -6.66
CA VAL A 190 9.71 23.19 -6.16
C VAL A 190 10.74 22.08 -5.92
N ALA A 191 10.32 20.93 -5.42
CA ALA A 191 11.18 19.76 -5.22
C ALA A 191 11.60 19.05 -6.53
N ARG A 192 10.97 19.38 -7.67
CA ARG A 192 11.35 18.86 -9.01
C ARG A 192 12.35 19.75 -9.74
N ASP A 193 12.44 21.02 -9.36
CA ASP A 193 13.32 22.02 -9.97
C ASP A 193 14.66 22.18 -9.21
N HIS A 194 14.91 21.32 -8.21
CA HIS A 194 16.16 21.18 -7.44
C HIS A 194 16.70 19.75 -7.53
#